data_AF-A0AAV2EPL6-F1
#
_entry.id   AF-A0AAV2EPL6-F1
#
_cell.length_a   1.000
_cell.length_b   1.000
_cell.length_c   1.000
_cell.angle_alpha   90.00
_cell.angle_beta   90.00
_cell.angle_gamma   90.00
#
_symmetry.space_group_name_H-M   'P 1'
#
loop_
_entity.id
_entity.type
_entity.pdbx_description
1 polymer ?
#
loop_
_entity_poly.entity_id
_entity_poly.type
_entity_poly.pdbx_seq_one_letter_code
_entity_poly.pdbx_strand_id
1 'polypeptide(L)'
;MKINMNVALPLLIIAALILLATNPAAFVANAQDCGPGKKCKDGSCCSEYGWCGNTDQHCGKGCLSNCDGGGKKSPPPPPDNSYSFPAIRRGGGVVVKGGDDGSYNDPHCGSQAGGGTCDPGYCCSQFGFCGKTVEYCGDGCQNGCGGGNAPPSP
;
A
#
# COMPACT_ATOMS: atom_id res chain seq x y z
N MET A 1 3.20 63.56 18.19
CA MET A 1 2.77 62.44 19.05
C MET A 1 4.00 61.86 19.73
N LYS A 2 4.09 61.94 21.07
CA LYS A 2 5.17 61.31 21.84
C LYS A 2 4.74 59.89 22.16
N ILE A 3 5.31 58.92 21.45
CA ILE A 3 5.08 57.50 21.73
C ILE A 3 5.75 57.21 23.08
N ASN A 4 4.97 56.75 24.05
CA ASN A 4 5.45 56.53 25.40
C ASN A 4 6.31 55.26 25.43
N MET A 5 7.55 55.38 25.91
CA MET A 5 8.56 54.31 25.87
C MET A 5 8.10 53.04 26.61
N ASN A 6 7.22 53.19 27.61
CA ASN A 6 6.61 52.06 28.34
C ASN A 6 5.61 51.23 27.52
N VAL A 7 5.15 51.73 26.38
CA VAL A 7 4.20 51.03 25.49
C VAL A 7 4.91 50.45 24.28
N ALA A 8 6.03 51.04 23.87
CA ALA A 8 6.85 50.57 22.75
C ALA A 8 7.57 49.24 23.05
N LEU A 9 8.07 49.08 24.28
CA LEU A 9 8.80 47.88 24.69
C LEU A 9 7.94 46.59 24.68
N PRO A 10 6.72 46.56 25.26
CA PRO A 10 5.88 45.36 25.19
C PRO A 10 5.40 45.05 23.77
N LEU A 11 5.16 46.06 22.93
CA LEU A 11 4.76 45.85 21.53
C LEU A 11 5.90 45.23 20.70
N LEU A 12 7.15 45.61 20.94
CA LEU A 12 8.32 45.01 20.29
C LEU A 12 8.54 43.55 20.73
N ILE A 13 8.30 43.25 22.01
CA ILE A 13 8.38 41.87 22.54
C ILE A 13 7.29 41.00 21.93
N ILE A 14 6.06 41.49 21.85
CA ILE A 14 4.93 40.77 21.24
C ILE A 14 5.18 40.53 19.74
N ALA A 15 5.67 41.54 19.00
CA ALA A 15 6.02 41.39 17.60
C ALA A 15 7.13 40.37 17.37
N ALA A 16 8.16 40.33 18.22
CA ALA A 16 9.24 39.35 18.15
C ALA A 16 8.75 37.91 18.45
N LEU A 17 7.85 37.73 19.42
CA LEU A 17 7.25 36.42 19.72
C LEU A 17 6.36 35.91 18.58
N ILE A 18 5.59 36.80 17.94
CA ILE A 18 4.76 36.45 16.77
C ILE A 18 5.63 36.03 15.57
N LEU A 19 6.76 36.70 15.34
CA LEU A 19 7.72 36.33 14.29
C LEU A 19 8.39 34.97 14.54
N LEU A 20 8.60 34.59 15.80
CA LEU A 20 9.16 33.29 16.16
C LEU A 20 8.14 32.14 16.02
N ALA A 21 6.86 32.39 16.27
CA ALA A 21 5.81 31.36 16.22
C ALA A 21 5.21 31.12 14.82
N THR A 22 5.50 31.98 13.85
CA THR A 22 4.96 31.90 12.48
C THR A 22 5.93 31.31 11.46
N ASN A 23 7.12 30.86 11.89
CA ASN A 23 8.06 30.20 10.99
C ASN A 23 7.55 28.77 10.64
N PRO A 24 7.09 28.51 9.41
CA PRO A 24 6.50 27.22 9.05
C PRO A 24 7.54 26.09 8.96
N ALA A 25 8.82 26.38 9.16
CA ALA A 25 9.89 25.39 9.08
C ALA A 25 9.94 24.37 10.24
N ALA A 26 9.12 24.53 11.28
CA ALA A 26 9.17 23.69 12.49
C ALA A 26 8.10 22.58 12.57
N PHE A 27 7.25 22.39 11.56
CA PHE A 27 6.13 21.44 11.64
C PHE A 27 6.14 20.37 10.54
N VAL A 28 7.23 19.60 10.42
CA VAL A 28 7.15 18.26 9.81
C VAL A 28 8.12 17.33 10.55
N ALA A 29 7.71 16.85 11.72
CA ALA A 29 8.24 15.60 12.26
C ALA A 29 7.42 14.43 11.71
N ASN A 30 7.43 14.24 10.38
CA ASN A 30 7.12 12.91 9.84
C ASN A 30 8.36 12.08 10.20
N ALA A 31 8.30 11.28 11.25
CA ALA A 31 9.31 10.24 11.41
C ALA A 31 9.11 9.30 10.22
N GLN A 32 9.90 9.46 9.15
CA GLN A 32 9.77 8.60 7.98
C GLN A 32 10.04 7.15 8.42
N ASP A 33 9.06 6.28 8.23
CA ASP A 33 9.14 4.86 8.59
C ASP A 33 10.15 4.12 7.73
N CYS A 34 10.40 4.63 6.53
CA CYS A 34 11.39 4.11 5.59
C CYS A 34 12.01 5.24 4.73
N GLY A 35 13.01 4.89 3.93
CA GLY A 35 13.64 5.79 2.96
C GLY A 35 14.74 5.09 2.16
N PRO A 36 15.59 5.83 1.43
CA PRO A 36 16.63 5.27 0.57
C PRO A 36 17.65 4.39 1.32
N GLY A 37 17.89 4.67 2.60
CA GLY A 37 18.77 3.90 3.48
C GLY A 37 18.06 3.11 4.59
N LYS A 38 16.72 3.18 4.65
CA LYS A 38 15.91 2.55 5.70
C LYS A 38 14.80 1.74 5.06
N LYS A 39 14.96 0.42 5.01
CA LYS A 39 13.97 -0.50 4.45
C LYS A 39 12.82 -0.72 5.42
N CYS A 40 11.65 -1.04 4.87
CA CYS A 40 10.51 -1.55 5.63
C CYS A 40 10.83 -2.95 6.19
N LYS A 41 10.47 -3.18 7.46
CA LYS A 41 10.80 -4.42 8.20
C LYS A 41 10.13 -5.67 7.65
N ASP A 42 8.92 -5.51 7.13
CA ASP A 42 8.08 -6.56 6.53
C ASP A 42 8.42 -6.84 5.05
N GLY A 43 9.40 -6.11 4.50
CA GLY A 43 9.75 -6.17 3.08
C GLY A 43 8.74 -5.49 2.18
N SER A 44 7.86 -4.62 2.71
CA SER A 44 7.01 -3.75 1.89
C SER A 44 7.82 -2.66 1.18
N CYS A 45 7.22 -2.01 0.19
CA CYS A 45 7.83 -0.91 -0.55
C CYS A 45 7.81 0.37 0.27
N CYS A 46 8.85 1.18 0.11
CA CYS A 46 8.89 2.51 0.68
C CYS A 46 8.42 3.54 -0.33
N SER A 47 7.30 4.21 -0.08
CA SER A 47 6.80 5.29 -0.94
C SER A 47 7.75 6.49 -0.96
N GLU A 48 7.58 7.38 -1.94
CA GLU A 48 8.32 8.65 -2.02
C GLU A 48 8.17 9.54 -0.78
N TYR A 49 7.10 9.31 0.00
CA TYR A 49 6.79 10.04 1.22
C TYR A 49 7.38 9.40 2.48
N GLY A 50 8.12 8.30 2.37
CA GLY A 50 8.78 7.63 3.49
C GLY A 50 7.87 6.72 4.30
N TRP A 51 6.82 6.18 3.69
CA TRP A 51 5.87 5.26 4.32
C TRP A 51 5.93 3.87 3.68
N CYS A 52 5.80 2.85 4.52
CA CYS A 52 5.82 1.45 4.12
C CYS A 52 4.45 0.98 3.63
N GLY A 53 4.40 0.31 2.48
CA GLY A 53 3.16 -0.28 1.98
C GLY A 53 3.35 -1.11 0.71
N ASN A 54 2.26 -1.77 0.30
CA ASN A 54 2.28 -2.81 -0.72
C ASN A 54 1.50 -2.43 -1.99
N THR A 55 0.94 -1.23 -2.07
CA THR A 55 0.16 -0.79 -3.24
C THR A 55 1.07 -0.15 -4.30
N ASP A 56 0.57 0.03 -5.51
CA ASP A 56 1.29 0.77 -6.56
C ASP A 56 1.69 2.20 -6.14
N GLN A 57 0.95 2.83 -5.22
CA GLN A 57 1.34 4.13 -4.67
C GLN A 57 2.63 4.06 -3.84
N HIS A 58 2.92 2.91 -3.25
CA HIS A 58 4.13 2.68 -2.46
C HIS A 58 5.26 2.08 -3.29
N CYS A 59 4.90 1.18 -4.21
CA CYS A 59 5.85 0.38 -4.97
C CYS A 59 6.05 0.84 -6.43
N GLY A 60 5.34 1.89 -6.84
CA GLY A 60 5.38 2.46 -8.18
C GLY A 60 6.44 3.54 -8.31
N LYS A 61 6.18 4.48 -9.21
CA LYS A 61 7.09 5.59 -9.51
C LYS A 61 7.34 6.41 -8.24
N GLY A 62 8.61 6.67 -7.93
CA GLY A 62 9.01 7.42 -6.74
C GLY A 62 9.30 6.55 -5.51
N CYS A 63 9.10 5.23 -5.59
CA CYS A 63 9.49 4.33 -4.51
C CYS A 63 10.99 4.47 -4.16
N LEU A 64 11.28 4.54 -2.85
CA LEU A 64 12.60 4.83 -2.29
C LEU A 64 13.41 3.57 -1.96
N SER A 65 12.75 2.47 -1.57
CA SER A 65 13.38 1.18 -1.29
C SER A 65 12.39 0.02 -1.40
N ASN A 66 12.89 -1.19 -1.69
CA ASN A 66 12.10 -2.41 -1.95
C ASN A 66 11.12 -2.28 -3.15
N CYS A 67 11.50 -1.59 -4.23
CA CYS A 67 10.55 -1.19 -5.30
C CYS A 67 10.37 -2.24 -6.42
N ASP A 68 11.46 -2.86 -6.85
CA ASP A 68 11.50 -3.73 -8.03
C ASP A 68 11.97 -5.14 -7.63
N GLY A 69 11.00 -6.03 -7.37
CA GLY A 69 11.24 -7.46 -7.13
C GLY A 69 11.68 -7.83 -5.70
N GLY A 70 11.82 -6.85 -4.79
CA GLY A 70 12.08 -7.07 -3.36
C GLY A 70 10.95 -6.62 -2.43
N GLY A 71 9.95 -5.91 -2.96
CA GLY A 71 8.77 -5.44 -2.25
C GLY A 71 7.61 -6.40 -2.38
N LYS A 72 6.90 -6.68 -1.28
CA LYS A 72 5.60 -7.38 -1.35
C LYS A 72 4.58 -6.46 -2.05
N LYS A 73 4.43 -6.51 -3.38
CA LYS A 73 3.33 -5.81 -4.08
C LYS A 73 2.03 -6.60 -3.87
N SER A 74 1.03 -5.98 -3.23
CA SER A 74 -0.34 -6.47 -3.28
C SER A 74 -0.90 -6.13 -4.67
N PRO A 75 -1.65 -7.04 -5.32
CA PRO A 75 -2.39 -6.67 -6.51
C PRO A 75 -3.40 -5.54 -6.18
N PRO A 76 -3.83 -4.76 -7.19
CA PRO A 76 -4.89 -3.80 -7.00
C PRO A 76 -6.11 -4.50 -6.37
N PRO A 77 -6.80 -3.87 -5.39
CA PRO A 77 -8.01 -4.45 -4.82
C PRO A 77 -9.02 -4.72 -5.94
N PRO A 78 -9.82 -5.81 -5.86
CA PRO A 78 -10.91 -6.01 -6.80
C PRO A 78 -11.81 -4.77 -6.81
N PRO A 79 -12.41 -4.41 -7.96
CA PRO A 79 -13.26 -3.21 -8.09
C PRO A 79 -14.58 -3.32 -7.31
N ASP A 80 -14.86 -4.47 -6.69
CA ASP A 80 -16.00 -4.64 -5.78
C ASP A 80 -15.55 -4.64 -4.32
N ASN A 81 -16.48 -4.31 -3.43
CA ASN A 81 -16.27 -4.23 -1.99
C ASN A 81 -16.11 -5.63 -1.37
N SER A 82 -15.78 -6.66 -2.16
CA SER A 82 -15.56 -8.02 -1.70
C SER A 82 -14.16 -8.15 -1.09
N TYR A 83 -13.99 -7.50 0.06
CA TYR A 83 -12.96 -7.90 1.04
C TYR A 83 -13.14 -9.36 1.53
N SER A 84 -14.22 -10.02 1.10
CA SER A 84 -14.39 -11.46 1.19
C SER A 84 -13.76 -12.11 -0.03
N PHE A 85 -12.52 -12.57 0.10
CA PHE A 85 -11.92 -13.47 -0.88
C PHE A 85 -12.90 -14.60 -1.24
N PRO A 86 -13.03 -14.96 -2.53
CA PRO A 86 -13.63 -16.23 -2.91
C PRO A 86 -12.76 -17.35 -2.32
N ALA A 87 -13.31 -18.04 -1.33
CA ALA A 87 -12.62 -19.01 -0.51
C ALA A 87 -12.12 -20.20 -1.34
N ILE A 88 -10.80 -20.35 -1.45
CA ILE A 88 -10.14 -21.52 -2.04
C ILE A 88 -10.74 -22.81 -1.47
N ARG A 89 -11.51 -23.53 -2.29
CA ARG A 89 -12.04 -24.84 -1.94
C ARG A 89 -10.97 -25.92 -2.15
N ARG A 90 -10.35 -26.38 -1.07
CA ARG A 90 -9.99 -27.81 -0.92
C ARG A 90 -10.95 -28.41 0.10
N GLY A 91 -11.63 -29.49 -0.29
CA GLY A 91 -12.83 -29.99 0.37
C GLY A 91 -12.73 -30.15 1.89
N GLY A 92 -13.80 -29.71 2.58
CA GLY A 92 -14.01 -29.97 4.00
C GLY A 92 -13.35 -28.96 4.94
N GLY A 93 -13.94 -27.77 5.05
CA GLY A 93 -13.55 -26.75 6.02
C GLY A 93 -12.78 -25.59 5.39
N VAL A 94 -13.04 -24.37 5.87
CA VAL A 94 -12.23 -23.19 5.56
C VAL A 94 -10.84 -23.42 6.14
N VAL A 95 -9.96 -24.03 5.37
CA VAL A 95 -8.53 -23.98 5.64
C VAL A 95 -8.00 -22.74 4.94
N VAL A 96 -8.18 -21.59 5.59
CA VAL A 96 -7.08 -20.63 5.57
C VAL A 96 -5.89 -21.39 6.15
N LYS A 97 -5.07 -21.95 5.26
CA LYS A 97 -3.66 -22.05 5.56
C LYS A 97 -2.92 -20.96 4.79
N GLY A 98 -3.48 -19.75 4.80
CA GLY A 98 -2.63 -18.63 5.22
C GLY A 98 -2.13 -18.98 6.61
N GLY A 99 -0.87 -18.69 6.90
CA GLY A 99 -0.32 -18.94 8.22
C GLY A 99 -1.30 -18.49 9.31
N ASP A 100 -1.15 -19.10 10.47
CA ASP A 100 -1.82 -18.77 11.73
C ASP A 100 -1.68 -17.28 12.16
N ASP A 101 -1.24 -16.39 11.27
CA ASP A 101 -1.14 -14.93 11.37
C ASP A 101 -2.15 -14.13 10.52
N GLY A 102 -2.95 -14.75 9.63
CA GLY A 102 -3.99 -14.05 8.87
C GLY A 102 -3.48 -13.02 7.86
N SER A 103 -2.30 -13.22 7.27
CA SER A 103 -1.74 -12.33 6.24
C SER A 103 -2.56 -12.40 4.93
N TYR A 104 -3.51 -11.47 4.76
CA TYR A 104 -4.21 -11.19 3.48
C TYR A 104 -3.24 -10.90 2.32
N ASN A 105 -1.98 -10.62 2.63
CA ASN A 105 -0.94 -10.21 1.69
C ASN A 105 -0.15 -11.39 1.08
N ASP A 106 -0.46 -12.62 1.48
CA ASP A 106 0.28 -13.79 0.97
C ASP A 106 -0.37 -14.34 -0.30
N PRO A 107 0.40 -14.91 -1.24
CA PRO A 107 -0.16 -15.55 -2.43
C PRO A 107 -1.04 -16.75 -2.09
N HIS A 108 -2.19 -16.84 -2.75
CA HIS A 108 -3.24 -17.84 -2.53
C HIS A 108 -3.30 -18.89 -3.65
N CYS A 109 -2.82 -18.55 -4.85
CA CYS A 109 -2.80 -19.43 -6.02
C CYS A 109 -1.46 -19.36 -6.76
N GLY A 110 -1.27 -20.21 -7.77
CA GLY A 110 -0.09 -20.16 -8.62
C GLY A 110 1.15 -20.75 -7.98
N SER A 111 2.29 -20.56 -8.64
CA SER A 111 3.58 -21.14 -8.22
C SER A 111 4.01 -20.66 -6.83
N GLN A 112 3.63 -19.43 -6.45
CA GLN A 112 3.90 -18.84 -5.15
C GLN A 112 3.13 -19.53 -4.01
N ALA A 113 2.00 -20.16 -4.32
CA ALA A 113 1.17 -20.90 -3.38
C ALA A 113 1.24 -22.42 -3.61
N GLY A 114 2.38 -22.94 -4.09
CA GLY A 114 2.58 -24.37 -4.30
C GLY A 114 1.65 -24.97 -5.37
N GLY A 115 1.26 -24.18 -6.37
CA GLY A 115 0.34 -24.60 -7.43
C GLY A 115 -1.14 -24.48 -7.04
N GLY A 116 -1.48 -23.69 -6.03
CA GLY A 116 -2.87 -23.41 -5.65
C GLY A 116 -3.71 -22.89 -6.83
N THR A 117 -4.99 -23.20 -6.81
CA THR A 117 -5.95 -22.77 -7.84
C THR A 117 -7.06 -21.93 -7.22
N CYS A 118 -7.60 -21.02 -8.02
CA CYS A 118 -8.75 -20.23 -7.63
C CYS A 118 -10.07 -21.02 -7.74
N ASP A 119 -11.12 -20.47 -7.14
CA ASP A 119 -12.47 -20.99 -7.34
C ASP A 119 -12.87 -20.96 -8.83
N PRO A 120 -13.78 -21.84 -9.28
CA PRO A 120 -14.26 -21.84 -10.65
C PRO A 120 -14.75 -20.46 -11.11
N GLY A 121 -14.28 -20.01 -12.27
CA GLY A 121 -14.61 -18.69 -12.83
C GLY A 121 -13.76 -17.54 -12.30
N TYR A 122 -12.70 -17.82 -11.55
CA TYR A 122 -11.66 -16.86 -11.19
C TYR A 122 -10.33 -17.22 -11.86
N CYS A 123 -9.54 -16.20 -12.15
CA CYS A 123 -8.20 -16.32 -12.70
C CYS A 123 -7.17 -16.14 -11.58
N CYS A 124 -6.09 -16.89 -11.66
CA CYS A 124 -4.91 -16.70 -10.83
C CYS A 124 -3.96 -15.73 -11.53
N SER A 125 -3.78 -14.54 -10.97
CA SER A 125 -2.86 -13.52 -11.51
C SER A 125 -1.41 -14.00 -11.48
N GLN A 126 -0.53 -13.30 -12.20
CA GLN A 126 0.92 -13.55 -12.14
C GLN A 126 1.51 -13.42 -10.73
N PHE A 127 0.81 -12.73 -9.82
CA PHE A 127 1.22 -12.51 -8.43
C PHE A 127 0.69 -13.57 -7.45
N GLY A 128 -0.10 -14.52 -7.94
CA GLY A 128 -0.63 -15.61 -7.13
C GLY A 128 -1.87 -15.22 -6.33
N PHE A 129 -2.71 -14.32 -6.86
CA PHE A 129 -3.98 -13.93 -6.25
C PHE A 129 -5.14 -14.20 -7.19
N CYS A 130 -6.32 -14.47 -6.62
CA CYS A 130 -7.53 -14.80 -7.37
C CYS A 130 -8.40 -13.56 -7.64
N GLY A 131 -8.85 -13.40 -8.88
CA GLY A 131 -9.74 -12.30 -9.29
C GLY A 131 -10.36 -12.53 -10.66
N LYS A 132 -11.15 -11.57 -11.15
CA LYS A 132 -11.89 -11.68 -12.42
C LYS A 132 -11.58 -10.60 -13.45
N THR A 133 -10.86 -9.56 -13.06
CA THR A 133 -10.53 -8.45 -13.96
C THR A 133 -9.34 -8.79 -14.85
N VAL A 134 -9.04 -7.93 -15.83
CA VAL A 134 -7.91 -8.13 -16.75
C VAL A 134 -6.57 -8.20 -16.03
N GLU A 135 -6.41 -7.56 -14.87
CA GLU A 135 -5.20 -7.63 -14.05
C GLU A 135 -4.95 -9.03 -13.49
N TYR A 136 -6.00 -9.84 -13.36
CA TYR A 136 -5.93 -11.23 -12.88
C TYR A 136 -5.98 -12.24 -14.03
N CYS A 137 -6.78 -11.94 -15.05
CA CYS A 137 -7.08 -12.86 -16.15
C CYS A 137 -6.26 -12.61 -17.42
N GLY A 138 -5.56 -11.48 -17.50
CA GLY A 138 -4.77 -11.06 -18.65
C GLY A 138 -3.35 -11.62 -18.65
N ASP A 139 -2.41 -10.83 -19.14
CA ASP A 139 -1.02 -11.24 -19.30
C ASP A 139 -0.40 -11.71 -17.98
N GLY A 140 0.28 -12.86 -18.03
CA GLY A 140 0.91 -13.48 -16.87
C GLY A 140 -0.03 -14.28 -15.97
N CYS A 141 -1.32 -14.41 -16.32
CA CYS A 141 -2.22 -15.32 -15.61
C CYS A 141 -1.64 -16.76 -15.55
N GLN A 142 -1.67 -17.37 -14.37
CA GLN A 142 -1.04 -18.66 -14.07
C GLN A 142 -2.00 -19.85 -14.26
N ASN A 143 -3.28 -19.70 -13.90
CA ASN A 143 -4.33 -20.71 -14.11
C ASN A 143 -5.73 -20.06 -14.09
N GLY A 144 -6.73 -20.76 -14.63
CA GLY A 144 -8.10 -20.20 -14.77
C GLY A 144 -8.22 -19.11 -15.85
N CYS A 145 -7.18 -18.93 -16.66
CA CYS A 145 -7.07 -17.90 -17.68
C CYS A 145 -8.05 -18.16 -18.82
N GLY A 146 -8.83 -17.15 -19.22
CA GLY A 146 -9.85 -17.28 -20.27
C GLY A 146 -11.30 -17.48 -19.77
N GLY A 147 -11.54 -17.46 -18.45
CA GLY A 147 -12.88 -17.48 -17.86
C GLY A 147 -13.57 -16.11 -17.95
N GLY A 148 -14.13 -15.80 -19.13
CA GLY A 148 -14.80 -14.53 -19.42
C GLY A 148 -15.92 -14.17 -18.45
N ASN A 149 -15.66 -13.16 -17.61
CA ASN A 149 -16.56 -12.08 -17.22
C ASN A 149 -15.70 -10.98 -16.56
N ALA A 150 -14.59 -10.60 -17.21
CA ALA A 150 -13.98 -9.31 -16.89
C ALA A 150 -15.01 -8.26 -17.35
N PRO A 151 -15.57 -7.43 -16.45
CA PRO A 151 -16.34 -6.28 -16.91
C PRO A 151 -15.43 -5.49 -17.88
N PRO A 152 -15.95 -5.01 -19.02
CA PRO A 152 -15.14 -4.20 -19.91
C PRO A 152 -14.57 -3.02 -19.13
N SER A 153 -13.26 -2.79 -19.26
CA SER A 153 -12.59 -1.64 -18.66
C SER A 153 -13.30 -0.34 -19.10
N PRO A 154 -13.52 0.63 -18.20
CA PRO A 154 -14.04 1.95 -18.58
C PRO A 154 -13.10 2.71 -19.51
#